data_AF-A0A958FJB1-F1
#
_entry.id   AF-A0A958FJB1-F1
#
_cell.length_a   1.000
_cell.length_b   1.000
_cell.length_c   1.000
_cell.angle_alpha   90.00
_cell.angle_beta   90.00
_cell.angle_gamma   90.00
#
_symmetry.space_group_name_H-M   'P 1'
#
loop_
_entity.id
_entity.type
_entity.pdbx_description
1 polymer ?
#
loop_
_entity_poly.entity_id
_entity_poly.type
_entity_poly.pdbx_seq_one_letter_code
_entity_poly.pdbx_strand_id
1 'polypeptide(L)'
;PASYQVDFQRLRQALGAHQVELPSERQFEKLFPDCEVGAMPPFGNLYDLEVYVAERLTEDDEIVFNAGTHSELIRLAYADFAKLVKPRVLRFSTTEAAMPW
;
A
#
# COMPACT_ATOMS: atom_id res chain seq x y z
N PRO A 1 -3.49 7.69 -1.70
CA PRO A 1 -3.35 8.58 -0.53
C PRO A 1 -4.27 8.15 0.62
N ALA A 2 -4.00 8.56 1.86
CA ALA A 2 -4.76 8.08 3.04
C ALA A 2 -6.25 8.47 3.04
N SER A 3 -6.63 9.54 2.33
CA SER A 3 -8.01 9.96 2.12
C SER A 3 -8.77 9.14 1.07
N TYR A 4 -8.12 8.16 0.44
CA TYR A 4 -8.70 7.29 -0.58
C TYR A 4 -8.85 5.87 -0.04
N GLN A 5 -9.81 5.14 -0.59
CA GLN A 5 -10.02 3.72 -0.33
C GLN A 5 -9.58 2.87 -1.52
N VAL A 6 -9.24 1.61 -1.24
CA VAL A 6 -8.94 0.59 -2.26
C VAL A 6 -10.25 0.14 -2.89
N ASP A 7 -10.38 0.31 -4.20
CA ASP A 7 -11.43 -0.31 -5.02
C ASP A 7 -10.98 -1.72 -5.40
N PHE A 8 -11.47 -2.71 -4.65
CA PHE A 8 -11.13 -4.13 -4.85
C PHE A 8 -11.58 -4.67 -6.21
N GLN A 9 -12.64 -4.12 -6.80
CA GLN A 9 -13.08 -4.55 -8.13
C GLN A 9 -12.07 -4.11 -9.19
N ARG A 10 -11.64 -2.84 -9.16
CA ARG A 10 -10.60 -2.33 -10.06
C ARG A 10 -9.27 -3.02 -9.82
N LEU A 11 -8.89 -3.25 -8.56
CA LEU A 11 -7.66 -3.95 -8.23
C LEU A 11 -7.66 -5.38 -8.80
N ARG A 12 -8.76 -6.13 -8.60
CA ARG A 12 -8.91 -7.48 -9.16
C ARG A 12 -8.79 -7.49 -10.68
N GLN A 13 -9.46 -6.56 -11.36
CA GLN A 13 -9.39 -6.43 -12.82
C GLN A 13 -7.97 -6.11 -13.30
N ALA A 14 -7.31 -5.14 -12.65
CA ALA A 14 -5.96 -4.71 -13.00
C ALA A 14 -4.90 -5.81 -12.79
N LEU A 15 -5.11 -6.68 -11.80
CA LEU A 15 -4.24 -7.82 -11.53
C LEU A 15 -4.58 -9.07 -12.36
N GLY A 16 -5.71 -9.08 -13.07
CA GLY A 16 -6.23 -10.30 -13.72
C GLY A 16 -6.52 -11.42 -12.72
N ALA A 17 -6.77 -11.09 -11.45
CA ALA A 17 -6.93 -12.04 -10.38
C ALA A 17 -8.36 -12.61 -10.33
N HIS A 18 -8.49 -13.88 -9.93
CA HIS A 18 -9.80 -14.46 -9.65
C HIS A 18 -10.42 -13.87 -8.37
N GLN A 19 -9.60 -13.62 -7.35
CA GLN A 19 -10.01 -13.08 -6.06
C GLN A 19 -8.93 -12.12 -5.52
N VAL A 20 -9.37 -11.09 -4.82
CA VAL A 20 -8.52 -10.19 -4.03
C VAL A 20 -9.22 -10.00 -2.69
N GLU A 21 -8.49 -10.20 -1.60
CA GLU A 21 -9.02 -10.09 -0.24
C GLU A 21 -8.00 -9.42 0.67
N LEU A 22 -8.49 -8.84 1.77
CA LEU A 22 -7.62 -8.31 2.82
C LEU A 22 -7.14 -9.47 3.70
N PRO A 23 -5.83 -9.57 3.97
CA PRO A 23 -5.33 -10.51 4.95
C PRO A 23 -5.85 -10.16 6.35
N SER A 24 -6.03 -11.17 7.20
CA SER A 24 -6.23 -10.97 8.63
C SER A 24 -4.99 -10.35 9.30
N GLU A 25 -5.17 -9.68 10.43
CA GLU A 25 -4.07 -9.11 11.23
C GLU A 25 -2.99 -10.14 11.57
N ARG A 26 -3.40 -11.38 11.90
CA ARG A 26 -2.47 -12.48 12.18
C ARG A 26 -1.61 -12.87 10.96
N GLN A 27 -2.12 -12.70 9.74
CA GLN A 27 -1.31 -12.91 8.54
C GLN A 27 -0.31 -11.76 8.35
N PHE A 28 -0.70 -10.53 8.69
CA PHE A 28 0.21 -9.38 8.70
C PHE A 28 1.36 -9.57 9.70
N GLU A 29 1.08 -9.96 10.94
CA GLU A 29 2.14 -10.22 11.95
C GLU A 29 3.20 -11.21 11.46
N LYS A 30 2.79 -12.23 10.70
CA LYS A 30 3.72 -13.22 10.14
C LYS A 30 4.55 -12.68 8.98
N LEU A 31 3.98 -11.81 8.16
CA LEU A 31 4.66 -11.21 7.00
C LEU A 31 5.59 -10.08 7.43
N PHE A 32 5.26 -9.39 8.52
CA PHE A 32 5.98 -8.21 9.02
C PHE A 32 6.35 -8.41 10.50
N PRO A 33 7.26 -9.35 10.83
CA PRO A 33 7.57 -9.69 12.21
C PRO A 33 8.21 -8.55 13.02
N ASP A 34 8.80 -7.58 12.32
CA ASP A 34 9.50 -6.43 12.91
C ASP A 34 8.62 -5.16 12.96
N CYS A 35 7.32 -5.26 12.69
CA CYS A 35 6.41 -4.12 12.67
C CYS A 35 5.20 -4.33 13.58
N GLU A 36 4.76 -3.25 14.22
CA GLU A 36 3.42 -3.20 14.79
C GLU A 36 2.38 -3.31 13.67
N VAL A 37 1.31 -4.09 13.88
CA VAL A 37 0.24 -4.24 12.89
C VAL A 37 -0.38 -2.88 12.58
N GLY A 38 -0.46 -2.54 11.29
CA GLY A 38 -0.93 -1.23 10.82
C GLY A 38 0.16 -0.16 10.71
N ALA A 39 1.38 -0.44 11.18
CA ALA A 39 2.53 0.47 11.10
C ALA A 39 3.58 0.05 10.05
N MET A 40 3.27 -0.97 9.23
CA MET A 40 4.19 -1.47 8.21
C MET A 40 4.54 -0.40 7.17
N PRO A 41 5.82 -0.24 6.80
CA PRO A 41 6.21 0.67 5.74
C PRO A 41 5.78 0.12 4.36
N PRO A 42 5.59 0.98 3.35
CA PRO A 42 5.25 0.58 1.97
C PRO A 42 6.44 -0.03 1.21
N PHE A 43 7.36 -0.69 1.92
CA PHE A 43 8.58 -1.31 1.42
C PHE A 43 8.43 -2.83 1.37
N GLY A 44 7.47 -3.31 0.57
CA GLY A 44 7.22 -4.75 0.40
C GLY A 44 8.46 -5.51 -0.08
N ASN A 45 9.38 -4.85 -0.78
CA ASN A 45 10.66 -5.40 -1.21
C ASN A 45 11.59 -5.83 -0.05
N LEU A 46 11.38 -5.32 1.18
CA LEU A 46 12.09 -5.80 2.37
C LEU A 46 11.54 -7.14 2.89
N TYR A 47 10.38 -7.56 2.39
CA TYR A 47 9.64 -8.74 2.82
C TYR A 47 9.31 -9.67 1.63
N ASP A 48 10.00 -9.51 0.49
CA ASP A 48 9.76 -10.24 -0.76
C ASP A 48 8.31 -10.14 -1.30
N LEU A 49 7.66 -9.00 -1.05
CA LEU A 49 6.29 -8.71 -1.52
C LEU A 49 6.30 -7.68 -2.66
N GLU A 50 5.50 -7.96 -3.69
CA GLU A 50 5.22 -6.96 -4.73
C GLU A 50 4.46 -5.76 -4.15
N VAL A 51 4.84 -4.56 -4.58
CA VAL A 51 4.19 -3.31 -4.15
C VAL A 51 3.38 -2.73 -5.30
N TYR A 52 2.12 -2.43 -5.02
CA TYR A 52 1.21 -1.75 -5.94
C TYR A 52 0.90 -0.35 -5.42
N VAL A 53 1.03 0.65 -6.27
CA VAL A 53 0.78 2.06 -5.93
C VAL A 53 -0.37 2.61 -6.74
N ALA A 54 -1.28 3.33 -6.08
CA ALA A 54 -2.33 4.07 -6.75
C ALA A 54 -1.72 5.20 -7.59
N GLU A 55 -2.13 5.31 -8.85
CA GLU A 55 -1.66 6.34 -9.79
C GLU A 55 -1.68 7.76 -9.18
N ARG A 56 -2.73 8.10 -8.43
CA ARG A 56 -2.85 9.39 -7.76
C ARG A 56 -1.66 9.72 -6.84
N LEU A 57 -1.10 8.73 -6.15
CA LEU A 57 0.02 8.92 -5.23
C LEU A 57 1.32 9.27 -5.99
N THR A 58 1.40 8.96 -7.28
CA THR A 58 2.60 9.27 -8.08
C THR A 58 2.69 10.76 -8.46
N GLU A 59 1.61 11.50 -8.26
CA GLU A 59 1.53 12.94 -8.49
C GLU A 59 2.07 13.76 -7.30
N ASP A 60 2.29 13.12 -6.14
CA ASP A 60 2.79 13.77 -4.93
C ASP A 60 4.33 13.87 -4.97
N ASP A 61 4.89 15.04 -4.64
CA ASP A 61 6.34 15.24 -4.57
C ASP A 61 6.99 14.41 -3.45
N GLU A 62 6.32 14.35 -2.29
CA GLU A 62 6.74 13.61 -1.11
C GLU A 62 5.62 12.69 -0.61
N ILE A 63 6.00 11.56 -0.03
CA ILE A 63 5.10 10.65 0.70
C ILE A 63 5.53 10.55 2.16
N VAL A 64 4.54 10.34 3.04
CA VAL A 64 4.73 10.09 4.47
C VAL A 64 4.07 8.77 4.84
N PHE A 65 4.77 7.94 5.61
CA PHE A 65 4.26 6.63 6.06
C PHE A 65 4.91 6.19 7.38
N ASN A 66 4.29 5.21 8.03
CA ASN A 66 4.78 4.59 9.26
C ASN A 66 6.03 3.74 9.02
N ALA A 67 6.99 3.78 9.95
CA ALA A 67 8.29 3.11 9.82
C ALA A 67 8.44 1.89 10.73
N GLY A 68 7.36 1.12 10.92
CA GLY A 68 7.36 -0.10 11.74
C GLY A 68 6.73 0.09 13.13
N THR A 69 6.58 1.32 13.60
CA THR A 69 5.84 1.66 14.84
C THR A 69 4.85 2.78 14.59
N HIS A 70 3.83 2.90 15.43
CA HIS A 70 2.84 3.99 15.34
C HIS A 70 3.41 5.37 15.72
N SER A 71 4.61 5.41 16.32
CA SER A 71 5.29 6.65 16.75
C SER A 71 6.29 7.20 15.73
N GLU A 72 6.63 6.42 14.70
CA GLU A 72 7.71 6.76 13.77
C GLU A 72 7.18 6.96 12.37
N LEU A 73 7.49 8.12 11.79
CA LEU A 73 7.14 8.48 10.43
C LEU A 73 8.39 8.75 9.61
N ILE A 74 8.40 8.26 8.37
CA ILE A 74 9.39 8.66 7.37
C ILE A 74 8.69 9.54 6.35
N ARG A 75 9.34 10.66 6.00
CA ARG A 75 9.01 11.49 4.84
C ARG A 75 10.13 11.38 3.83
N LEU A 76 9.80 11.09 2.58
CA LEU A 76 10.76 11.16 1.47
C LEU A 76 10.09 11.54 0.15
N ALA A 77 10.91 11.92 -0.83
CA ALA A 77 10.44 12.15 -2.19
C ALA A 77 9.84 10.88 -2.79
N TYR A 78 8.67 10.98 -3.44
CA TYR A 78 8.03 9.83 -4.10
C TYR A 78 8.97 9.21 -5.14
N ALA A 79 9.74 10.05 -5.85
CA ALA A 79 10.70 9.59 -6.85
C ALA A 79 11.76 8.66 -6.28
N ASP A 80 12.21 8.88 -5.04
CA ASP A 80 13.22 8.03 -4.40
C ASP A 80 12.59 6.74 -3.87
N PHE A 81 11.38 6.82 -3.33
CA PHE A 81 10.56 5.63 -3.02
C PHE A 81 10.41 4.74 -4.26
N ALA A 82 10.02 5.31 -5.40
CA ALA A 82 9.82 4.57 -6.64
C ALA A 82 11.09 3.92 -7.17
N LYS A 83 12.26 4.56 -7.02
CA LYS A 83 13.56 3.97 -7.40
C LYS A 83 13.94 2.77 -6.53
N LEU A 84 13.68 2.86 -5.22
CA LEU A 84 14.05 1.84 -4.25
C LEU A 84 13.11 0.63 -4.30
N VAL A 85 11.80 0.89 -4.29
CA VAL A 85 10.76 -0.13 -4.15
C VAL A 85 10.31 -0.68 -5.51
N LYS A 86 10.44 0.11 -6.57
CA LYS A 86 10.01 -0.23 -7.94
C LYS A 86 8.55 -0.72 -8.00
N PRO A 87 7.59 0.06 -7.44
CA PRO A 87 6.20 -0.37 -7.37
C PRO A 87 5.55 -0.43 -8.74
N ARG A 88 4.52 -1.28 -8.88
CA ARG A 88 3.63 -1.30 -10.05
C ARG A 88 2.52 -0.27 -9.85
N VAL A 89 2.44 0.71 -10.76
CA VAL A 89 1.43 1.77 -10.71
C VAL A 89 0.13 1.27 -11.33
N LEU A 90 -0.98 1.38 -10.60
CA LEU A 90 -2.31 0.93 -11.02
C LEU A 90 -3.39 1.96 -10.65
N ARG A 91 -4.52 1.94 -11.36
CA ARG A 91 -5.71 2.74 -11.04
C ARG A 91 -6.72 1.93 -10.23
N PHE A 92 -6.61 1.96 -8.91
CA PHE A 92 -7.47 1.19 -8.00
C PHE A 92 -7.91 1.95 -6.75
N SER A 93 -7.78 3.27 -6.73
CA SER A 93 -8.19 4.10 -5.59
C SER A 93 -9.44 4.93 -5.90
N THR A 94 -10.31 5.09 -4.90
CA THR A 94 -11.52 5.93 -4.98
C THR A 94 -11.63 6.86 -3.75
N THR A 95 -12.23 8.03 -3.92
CA THR A 95 -12.59 8.95 -2.81
C THR A 95 -13.98 8.68 -2.26
N GLU A 96 -14.82 7.96 -3.00
CA GLU A 96 -16.11 7.48 -2.49
C GLU A 96 -15.89 6.22 -1.66
N ALA A 97 -16.57 6.11 -0.52
CA ALA A 97 -16.60 4.87 0.23
C ALA A 97 -17.26 3.79 -0.63
N ALA A 98 -16.46 2.97 -1.30
CA ALA A 98 -16.95 1.79 -1.98
C ALA A 98 -17.26 0.72 -0.92
N MET A 99 -18.40 0.86 -0.25
CA MET A 99 -19.02 -0.26 0.45
C MET A 99 -20.47 -0.41 -0.02
N PRO A 100 -20.74 -1.22 -1.05
CA PRO A 100 -21.95 -2.01 -1.08
C PRO A 100 -21.66 -3.30 -0.29
N TRP A 101 -22.17 -3.37 0.94
CA TRP A 101 -22.69 -4.67 1.40
C TRP A 101 -24.11 -4.76 0.85
#